data_AF-A0A0I9VTG6-F1
#
_entry.id   AF-A0A0I9VTG6-F1
#
_cell.length_a   1.000
_cell.length_b   1.000
_cell.length_c   1.000
_cell.angle_alpha   90.00
_cell.angle_beta   90.00
_cell.angle_gamma   90.00
#
_symmetry.space_group_name_H-M   'P 1'
#
loop_
_entity.id
_entity.type
_entity.pdbx_description
1 polymer ?
#
loop_
_entity_poly.entity_id
_entity_poly.type
_entity_poly.pdbx_seq_one_letter_code
_entity_poly.pdbx_strand_id
1 'polypeptide(L)'
;MHVFTTQVLPADVRLVRLFPMVHVVRRVPISDQISTAMGACIDQLCSTAHQEANALIGVSFSTSALVTKEGEQVMVLAYAGTPALLEVAGQADGD
;
A
#
# COMPACT_ATOMS: atom_id res chain seq x y z
N MET A 1 -0.36 -2.01 -11.10
CA MET A 1 0.04 -1.16 -9.96
C MET A 1 1.36 -1.69 -9.42
N HIS A 2 2.42 -0.90 -9.45
CA HIS A 2 3.68 -1.22 -8.77
C HIS A 2 3.62 -0.77 -7.31
N VAL A 3 4.19 -1.54 -6.39
CA VAL A 3 4.17 -1.21 -4.95
C VAL A 3 5.61 -1.10 -4.46
N PHE A 4 5.99 0.09 -4.00
CA PHE A 4 7.32 0.39 -3.50
C PHE A 4 7.27 0.73 -2.01
N THR A 5 7.97 -0.07 -1.20
CA THR A 5 8.27 0.25 0.19
C THR A 5 9.50 1.15 0.32
N THR A 6 10.26 1.33 -0.77
CA THR A 6 11.45 2.17 -0.79
C THR A 6 11.08 3.64 -0.72
N GLN A 7 11.93 4.42 -0.04
CA GLN A 7 11.78 5.88 0.04
C GLN A 7 12.33 6.59 -1.20
N VAL A 8 13.14 5.90 -2.00
CA VAL A 8 13.79 6.42 -3.20
C VAL A 8 13.40 5.55 -4.39
N LEU A 9 13.04 6.20 -5.49
CA LEU A 9 12.76 5.53 -6.76
C LEU A 9 14.07 5.14 -7.46
N PRO A 10 14.09 4.05 -8.24
CA PRO A 10 15.22 3.72 -9.10
C PRO A 10 15.60 4.87 -10.04
N ALA A 11 16.88 4.96 -10.42
CA ALA A 11 17.42 6.10 -11.19
C ALA A 11 16.81 6.25 -12.60
N ASP A 12 16.31 5.16 -13.16
CA ASP A 12 15.61 5.07 -14.44
C ASP A 12 14.11 5.39 -14.34
N VAL A 13 13.59 5.68 -13.15
CA VAL A 13 12.17 5.94 -12.91
C VAL A 13 11.95 7.41 -12.55
N ARG A 14 11.15 8.09 -13.36
CA ARG A 14 10.75 9.48 -13.16
C ARG A 14 9.39 9.56 -12.48
N LEU A 15 9.31 10.34 -11.40
CA LEU A 15 8.04 10.73 -10.80
C LEU A 15 7.37 11.82 -11.64
N VAL A 16 6.22 11.52 -12.23
CA VAL A 16 5.44 12.47 -13.05
C VAL A 16 4.42 13.21 -12.21
N ARG A 17 3.69 12.48 -11.36
CA ARG A 17 2.59 13.04 -10.55
C ARG A 17 2.41 12.28 -9.25
N LEU A 18 2.07 13.02 -8.20
CA LEU A 18 1.62 12.47 -6.92
C LEU A 18 0.13 12.70 -6.75
N PHE A 19 -0.52 11.73 -6.12
CA PHE A 19 -1.94 11.80 -5.75
C PHE A 19 -2.07 11.76 -4.22
N PRO A 20 -3.24 12.14 -3.66
CA PRO A 20 -3.47 12.08 -2.22
C PRO A 20 -3.18 10.70 -1.64
N MET A 21 -2.53 10.68 -0.48
CA MET A 21 -2.19 9.47 0.24
C MET A 21 -3.43 8.63 0.52
N VAL A 22 -3.30 7.32 0.32
CA VAL A 22 -4.34 6.35 0.65
C VAL A 22 -3.90 5.49 1.83
N HIS A 23 -4.87 5.06 2.63
CA HIS A 23 -4.61 4.20 3.77
C HIS A 23 -5.73 3.17 3.93
N VAL A 24 -5.37 2.01 4.46
CA VAL A 24 -6.29 0.93 4.81
C VAL A 24 -5.98 0.50 6.23
N VAL A 25 -7.01 0.48 7.07
CA VAL A 25 -6.94 -0.03 8.43
C VAL A 25 -7.93 -1.17 8.56
N ARG A 26 -7.45 -2.34 9.01
CA ARG A 26 -8.27 -3.53 9.22
C ARG A 26 -8.01 -4.09 10.61
N ARG A 27 -9.08 -4.47 11.30
CA ARG A 27 -9.01 -5.24 12.55
C ARG A 27 -9.22 -6.70 12.20
N VAL A 28 -8.34 -7.57 12.68
CA VAL A 28 -8.46 -9.01 12.50
C VAL A 28 -8.30 -9.71 13.84
N PRO A 29 -9.08 -10.76 14.13
CA PRO A 29 -8.81 -11.64 15.25
C PRO A 29 -7.38 -12.19 15.16
N ILE A 30 -6.68 -12.32 16.29
CA ILE A 30 -5.39 -13.00 16.31
C ILE A 30 -5.64 -14.49 16.09
N SER A 31 -5.54 -14.93 14.84
CA SER A 31 -5.67 -16.33 14.39
C SER A 31 -4.67 -16.60 13.26
N ASP A 32 -4.56 -17.86 12.82
CA ASP A 32 -3.59 -18.29 11.80
C ASP A 32 -3.80 -17.65 10.40
N GLN A 33 -4.85 -16.83 10.20
CA GLN A 33 -5.22 -16.23 8.91
C GLN A 33 -4.70 -14.81 8.69
N ILE A 34 -3.76 -14.34 9.52
CA ILE A 34 -3.19 -12.99 9.44
C ILE A 34 -2.56 -12.71 8.06
N SER A 35 -1.88 -13.67 7.46
CA SER A 35 -1.25 -13.50 6.14
C SER A 35 -2.27 -13.21 5.04
N THR A 36 -3.40 -13.93 5.04
CA THR A 36 -4.54 -13.68 4.14
C THR A 36 -5.12 -12.29 4.36
N ALA A 37 -5.26 -11.88 5.62
CA ALA A 37 -5.75 -10.54 5.95
C ALA A 37 -4.79 -9.42 5.49
N MET A 38 -3.48 -9.62 5.61
CA MET A 38 -2.46 -8.70 5.11
C MET A 38 -2.53 -8.57 3.58
N GLY A 39 -2.65 -9.69 2.86
CA GLY A 39 -2.85 -9.68 1.40
C GLY A 39 -4.07 -8.87 0.99
N ALA A 40 -5.22 -9.12 1.64
CA ALA A 40 -6.45 -8.39 1.38
C ALA A 40 -6.33 -6.87 1.69
N CYS A 41 -5.50 -6.47 2.66
CA CYS A 41 -5.25 -5.05 2.93
C CYS A 41 -4.44 -4.38 1.82
N ILE A 42 -3.45 -5.08 1.26
CA ILE A 42 -2.65 -4.56 0.13
C ILE A 42 -3.53 -4.44 -1.11
N ASP A 43 -4.35 -5.46 -1.41
CA ASP A 43 -5.28 -5.42 -2.54
C ASP A 43 -6.26 -4.25 -2.41
N GLN A 44 -6.78 -4.02 -1.21
CA GLN A 44 -7.66 -2.89 -0.91
C GLN A 44 -6.93 -1.54 -1.01
N LEU A 45 -5.66 -1.46 -0.60
CA LEU A 45 -4.85 -0.25 -0.73
C LEU A 45 -4.65 0.09 -2.22
N CYS A 46 -4.36 -0.92 -3.04
CA CYS A 46 -4.24 -0.80 -4.49
C CYS A 46 -5.55 -0.38 -5.15
N SER A 47 -6.70 -0.94 -4.73
CA SER A 47 -7.99 -0.57 -5.31
C SER A 47 -8.48 0.83 -4.91
N THR A 48 -7.99 1.36 -3.77
CA THR A 48 -8.31 2.72 -3.30
C THR A 48 -7.43 3.79 -3.94
N ALA A 49 -6.31 3.39 -4.55
CA ALA A 49 -5.42 4.31 -5.24
C ALA A 49 -6.11 5.05 -6.39
N HIS A 50 -5.60 6.24 -6.71
CA HIS A 50 -6.13 7.04 -7.81
C HIS A 50 -6.05 6.27 -9.14
N GLN A 51 -7.09 6.32 -9.97
CA GLN A 51 -7.19 5.55 -11.22
C GLN A 51 -6.06 5.81 -12.23
N GLU A 52 -5.49 7.02 -12.21
CA GLU A 52 -4.35 7.41 -13.06
C GLU A 52 -2.98 7.01 -12.46
N ALA A 53 -2.94 6.52 -11.22
CA ALA A 53 -1.71 6.08 -10.61
C ALA A 53 -1.33 4.69 -11.13
N ASN A 54 -0.07 4.52 -11.53
CA ASN A 54 0.47 3.21 -11.88
C ASN A 54 1.33 2.60 -10.77
N ALA A 55 1.61 3.37 -9.70
CA ALA A 55 2.37 2.93 -8.56
C ALA A 55 1.84 3.45 -7.21
N LEU A 56 2.17 2.76 -6.13
CA LEU A 56 2.13 3.22 -4.76
C LEU A 56 3.57 3.31 -4.25
N ILE A 57 3.98 4.47 -3.76
CA ILE A 57 5.33 4.72 -3.23
C ILE A 57 5.29 5.03 -1.74
N GLY A 58 6.43 4.78 -1.07
CA GLY A 58 6.54 5.00 0.37
C GLY A 58 5.55 4.16 1.17
N VAL A 59 5.24 2.94 0.69
CA VAL A 59 4.27 2.08 1.35
C VAL A 59 4.81 1.65 2.71
N SER A 60 4.10 2.04 3.75
CA SER A 60 4.38 1.71 5.14
C SER A 60 3.36 0.70 5.66
N PHE A 61 3.83 -0.18 6.53
CA PHE A 61 3.01 -1.15 7.24
C PHE A 61 3.23 -0.96 8.73
N SER A 62 2.13 -0.91 9.48
CA SER A 62 2.15 -0.92 10.94
C SER A 62 1.13 -1.93 11.45
N THR A 63 1.49 -2.56 12.56
CA THR A 63 0.67 -3.57 13.23
C THR A 63 0.61 -3.24 14.71
N SER A 64 -0.56 -3.44 15.31
CA SER A 64 -0.75 -3.26 16.75
C SER A 64 -1.72 -4.30 17.29
N ALA A 65 -1.29 -5.03 18.33
CA ALA A 65 -2.17 -5.94 19.06
C ALA A 65 -2.96 -5.15 20.11
N LEU A 66 -4.27 -5.36 20.15
CA LEU A 66 -5.18 -4.74 21.11
C LEU A 66 -6.05 -5.82 21.75
N VAL A 67 -6.38 -5.62 23.02
CA VAL A 67 -7.42 -6.40 23.70
C VAL A 67 -8.67 -5.55 23.71
N THR A 68 -9.78 -6.08 23.18
CA THR A 68 -11.07 -5.39 23.20
C THR A 68 -11.61 -5.36 24.63
N LYS A 69 -12.64 -4.53 24.88
CA LYS A 69 -13.31 -4.50 26.19
C LYS A 69 -13.96 -5.84 26.57
N GLU A 70 -14.23 -6.68 25.58
CA GLU A 70 -14.83 -8.02 25.72
C GLU A 70 -13.78 -9.11 25.93
N GLY A 71 -12.49 -8.76 25.99
CA GLY A 71 -11.37 -9.68 26.20
C GLY A 71 -10.86 -10.35 24.91
N GLU A 72 -11.41 -10.02 23.75
CA GLU A 72 -10.95 -10.53 22.47
C GLU A 72 -9.60 -9.91 22.10
N GLN A 73 -8.69 -10.74 21.60
CA GLN A 73 -7.40 -10.28 21.10
C GLN A 73 -7.51 -10.03 19.59
N VAL A 74 -7.27 -8.78 19.19
CA VAL A 74 -7.31 -8.37 17.79
C VAL A 74 -5.97 -7.75 17.39
N MET A 75 -5.56 -7.98 16.16
CA MET A 75 -4.48 -7.25 15.53
C MET A 75 -5.05 -6.20 14.58
N VAL A 76 -4.58 -4.97 14.72
CA VAL A 76 -4.83 -3.87 13.79
C VAL A 76 -3.73 -3.89 12.75
N LEU A 77 -4.11 -4.07 11.50
CA LEU A 77 -3.24 -3.94 10.33
C LEU A 77 -3.50 -2.57 9.71
N ALA A 78 -2.46 -1.76 9.56
CA ALA A 78 -2.56 -0.45 8.95
C ALA A 78 -1.50 -0.30 7.85
N TYR A 79 -1.96 -0.05 6.64
CA TYR A 79 -1.14 0.26 5.48
C TYR A 79 -1.41 1.68 5.02
N ALA A 80 -0.36 2.40 4.64
CA ALA A 80 -0.47 3.70 4.00
C ALA A 80 0.55 3.82 2.88
N GLY A 81 0.18 4.51 1.80
CA GLY A 81 1.06 4.73 0.66
C GLY A 81 0.59 5.92 -0.17
N THR A 82 1.51 6.49 -0.94
CA THR A 82 1.20 7.62 -1.83
C THR A 82 1.06 7.10 -3.26
N PRO A 83 -0.12 7.19 -3.89
CA PRO A 83 -0.25 6.83 -5.28
C PRO A 83 0.53 7.82 -6.16
N ALA A 84 1.18 7.29 -7.18
CA ALA A 84 2.03 8.05 -8.09
C ALA A 84 1.85 7.56 -9.53
N LEU A 85 2.03 8.50 -10.47
CA LEU A 85 2.28 8.19 -11.87
C LEU A 85 3.78 8.27 -12.11
N LEU A 86 4.36 7.14 -12.52
CA LEU A 86 5.77 6.97 -12.81
C LEU A 86 5.99 6.70 -14.30
N GLU A 87 7.11 7.17 -14.83
CA GLU A 87 7.58 6.85 -16.19
C GLU A 87 8.96 6.20 -16.10
N VAL A 88 9.22 5.21 -16.95
CA VAL A 88 10.54 4.59 -17.08
C VAL A 88 11.28 5.24 -18.25
N ALA A 89 12.51 5.70 -18.01
CA ALA A 89 13.36 6.26 -19.05
C ALA A 89 13.63 5.19 -20.12
N GLY A 90 13.20 5.46 -21.36
CA GLY A 90 13.31 4.54 -22.50
C GLY A 90 11.99 3.95 -23.01
N GLN A 91 10.85 4.33 -22.43
CA GLN A 91 9.52 3.93 -22.89
C GLN A 91 8.78 5.04 -23.67
N ALA A 92 9.51 6.10 -24.03
CA ALA A 92 9.08 7.06 -25.05
C ALA A 92 9.50 6.51 -26.42
N ASP A 93 8.51 6.37 -27.32
CA ASP A 93 8.60 5.96 -28.72
C ASP A 93 8.67 4.45 -29.00
N GLY A 94 7.49 3.82 -28.95
CA GLY A 94 7.17 2.68 -29.79
C GLY A 94 6.02 3.07 -30.72
N ASP A 95 6.37 3.44 -31.96
CA ASP A 95 5.49 3.49 -33.13
C ASP A 95 5.30 2.06 -33.68
#